data_AF-A0A4Q3G582-F1
#
_entry.id   AF-A0A4Q3G582-F1
#
_cell.length_a   1.000
_cell.length_b   1.000
_cell.length_c   1.000
_cell.angle_alpha   90.00
_cell.angle_beta   90.00
_cell.angle_gamma   90.00
#
_symmetry.space_group_name_H-M   'P 1'
#
loop_
_entity.id
_entity.type
_entity.pdbx_description
1 polymer ?
#
loop_
_entity_poly.entity_id
_entity_poly.type
_entity_poly.pdbx_seq_one_letter_code
_entity_poly.pdbx_strand_id
1 'polypeptide(L)'
;WATMYQAICFRAYRIPPVRRADHIFQDRNQLAYLNWVEALNCRYCGYANGVIGYIREIAGRTEQYWCPIKHALKISDPHHRYYHFLEYGDAEGYGARLEQFRQALRDEYEAAPAVGTLAAE
;
A
#
# COMPACT_ATOMS: atom_id res chain seq x y z
N TRP A 1 8.31 -8.51 -7.95
CA TRP A 1 8.28 -7.27 -8.73
C TRP A 1 7.87 -6.07 -7.87
N ALA A 2 6.74 -6.09 -7.15
CA ALA A 2 6.26 -4.94 -6.36
C ALA A 2 7.26 -4.44 -5.29
N THR A 3 7.93 -5.35 -4.59
CA THR A 3 8.98 -5.01 -3.61
C THR A 3 10.19 -4.32 -4.27
N MET A 4 10.60 -4.78 -5.45
CA MET A 4 11.68 -4.16 -6.21
C MET A 4 11.26 -2.78 -6.76
N TYR A 5 10.03 -2.68 -7.26
CA TYR A 5 9.45 -1.42 -7.70
C TYR A 5 9.48 -0.37 -6.59
N GLN A 6 8.95 -0.67 -5.40
CA GLN A 6 9.00 0.29 -4.30
C GLN A 6 10.44 0.58 -3.85
N ALA A 7 11.33 -0.42 -3.80
CA ALA A 7 12.72 -0.20 -3.39
C ALA A 7 13.42 0.84 -4.27
N ILE A 8 13.09 0.90 -5.56
CA ILE A 8 13.67 1.85 -6.51
C ILE A 8 12.87 3.16 -6.51
N CYS A 9 11.58 3.10 -6.84
CA CYS A 9 10.75 4.28 -7.06
C CYS A 9 10.45 5.04 -5.78
N PHE A 10 10.15 4.35 -4.67
CA PHE A 10 9.71 5.05 -3.46
C PHE A 10 10.88 5.79 -2.80
N ARG A 11 12.09 5.24 -2.90
CA ARG A 11 13.31 5.96 -2.46
C ARG A 11 13.59 7.18 -3.34
N ALA A 12 13.45 7.05 -4.66
CA ALA A 12 13.68 8.16 -5.59
C ALA A 12 12.69 9.32 -5.36
N TYR A 13 11.43 9.00 -5.06
CA TYR A 13 10.36 9.99 -4.91
C TYR A 13 10.03 10.34 -3.44
N ARG A 14 10.79 9.81 -2.47
CA ARG A 14 10.55 9.96 -1.02
C ARG A 14 9.11 9.59 -0.62
N ILE A 15 8.63 8.46 -1.11
CA ILE A 15 7.36 7.85 -0.73
C ILE A 15 7.63 6.86 0.41
N PRO A 16 6.80 6.81 1.47
CA PRO A 16 6.99 5.89 2.58
C PRO A 16 6.95 4.44 2.07
N PRO A 17 7.93 3.58 2.43
CA PRO A 17 7.92 2.19 2.04
C PRO A 17 6.77 1.44 2.71
N VAL A 18 6.25 0.42 2.02
CA VAL A 18 5.18 -0.43 2.55
C VAL A 18 5.83 -1.67 3.15
N ARG A 19 5.58 -1.94 4.44
CA ARG A 19 6.12 -3.12 5.12
C ARG A 19 5.24 -4.33 4.82
N ARG A 20 5.81 -5.36 4.22
CA ARG A 20 5.10 -6.61 3.90
C ARG A 20 4.55 -7.32 5.15
N ALA A 21 5.23 -7.18 6.28
CA ALA A 21 4.83 -7.80 7.55
C ALA A 21 3.49 -7.27 8.07
N ASP A 22 3.10 -6.05 7.71
CA ASP A 22 1.85 -5.43 8.17
C ASP A 22 0.63 -5.92 7.37
N HIS A 23 0.84 -6.76 6.35
CA HIS A 23 -0.23 -7.28 5.49
C HIS A 23 -0.37 -8.80 5.51
N ILE A 24 0.73 -9.54 5.73
CA ILE A 24 0.71 -11.01 5.67
C ILE A 24 0.67 -11.57 7.10
N PHE A 25 -0.53 -11.98 7.52
CA PHE A 25 -0.76 -12.60 8.82
C PHE A 25 -1.02 -14.10 8.68
N GLN A 26 -0.49 -14.88 9.61
CA GLN A 26 -0.48 -16.34 9.60
C GLN A 26 -0.78 -16.90 11.00
N ASP A 27 -1.77 -16.30 11.66
CA ASP A 27 -2.23 -16.55 13.03
C ASP A 27 -3.02 -17.87 13.17
N ARG A 28 -3.82 -18.19 12.15
CA ARG A 28 -4.76 -19.32 12.14
C ARG A 28 -4.10 -20.70 12.06
N ASN A 29 -2.77 -20.77 11.91
CA ASN A 29 -2.03 -22.03 11.94
C ASN A 29 -2.02 -22.69 13.34
N GLN A 30 -2.42 -21.98 14.40
CA GLN A 30 -2.48 -22.50 15.77
C GLN A 30 -3.82 -23.16 16.12
N LEU A 31 -4.78 -23.17 15.19
CA LEU A 31 -6.09 -23.75 15.43
C LEU A 31 -5.97 -25.29 15.43
N ALA A 32 -5.99 -25.88 16.63
CA ALA A 32 -5.74 -27.30 16.87
C ALA A 32 -6.75 -28.28 16.23
N TYR A 33 -7.85 -27.78 15.68
CA TYR A 33 -8.90 -28.58 15.06
C TYR A 33 -8.79 -28.68 13.53
N LEU A 34 -7.85 -27.95 12.89
CA LEU A 34 -7.65 -28.06 11.45
C LEU A 34 -6.79 -29.28 11.11
N ASN A 35 -7.20 -30.02 10.08
CA ASN A 35 -6.34 -31.04 9.47
C ASN A 35 -5.22 -30.39 8.63
N TRP A 36 -4.25 -31.19 8.18
CA TRP A 36 -3.08 -30.67 7.47
C TRP A 36 -3.42 -29.98 6.13
N VAL A 37 -4.46 -30.45 5.41
CA VAL A 37 -4.91 -29.85 4.14
C VAL A 37 -5.60 -28.51 4.39
N GLU A 38 -6.46 -28.44 5.40
CA GLU A 38 -7.13 -27.22 5.79
C GLU A 38 -6.12 -26.17 6.28
N ALA A 39 -5.11 -26.58 7.06
CA ALA A 39 -4.04 -25.70 7.49
C ALA A 39 -3.24 -25.14 6.30
N LEU A 40 -2.94 -25.98 5.29
CA LEU A 40 -2.30 -25.54 4.05
C LEU A 40 -3.16 -24.51 3.29
N ASN A 41 -4.46 -24.78 3.15
CA ASN A 41 -5.41 -23.86 2.51
C ASN A 41 -5.52 -22.55 3.28
N CYS A 42 -5.55 -22.61 4.61
CA CYS A 42 -5.59 -21.43 5.46
C CYS A 42 -4.32 -20.57 5.26
N ARG A 43 -3.15 -21.20 5.24
CA ARG A 43 -1.88 -20.52 4.96
C ARG A 43 -1.88 -19.87 3.59
N TYR A 44 -2.38 -20.59 2.58
CA TYR A 44 -2.53 -20.08 1.22
C TYR A 44 -3.44 -18.85 1.18
N CYS A 45 -4.65 -18.92 1.75
CA CYS A 45 -5.60 -17.82 1.77
C CYS A 45 -5.05 -16.58 2.51
N GLY A 46 -4.45 -16.76 3.69
CA GLY A 46 -3.83 -15.66 4.44
C GLY A 46 -2.68 -15.01 3.67
N TYR A 47 -1.87 -15.82 2.98
CA TYR A 47 -0.79 -15.33 2.14
C TYR A 47 -1.30 -14.57 0.91
N ALA A 48 -2.22 -15.16 0.15
CA ALA A 48 -2.75 -14.59 -1.08
C ALA A 48 -3.45 -13.25 -0.81
N ASN A 49 -4.35 -13.19 0.17
CA ASN A 49 -5.03 -11.96 0.54
C ASN A 49 -4.06 -10.90 1.07
N GLY A 50 -3.09 -11.30 1.90
CA GLY A 50 -2.06 -10.40 2.41
C GLY A 50 -1.18 -9.80 1.29
N VAL A 51 -0.78 -10.62 0.31
CA VAL A 51 -0.01 -10.14 -0.85
C VAL A 51 -0.83 -9.17 -1.71
N ILE A 52 -2.12 -9.46 -1.93
CA ILE A 52 -3.01 -8.55 -2.67
C ILE A 52 -3.14 -7.21 -1.94
N GLY A 53 -3.36 -7.23 -0.62
CA GLY A 53 -3.41 -6.02 0.20
C GLY A 53 -2.11 -5.20 0.15
N TYR A 54 -0.97 -5.88 0.24
CA TYR A 54 0.35 -5.26 0.13
C TYR A 54 0.56 -4.58 -1.23
N ILE A 55 0.23 -5.26 -2.33
CA ILE A 55 0.35 -4.70 -3.68
C ILE A 55 -0.61 -3.52 -3.87
N ARG A 56 -1.84 -3.62 -3.36
CA ARG A 56 -2.84 -2.56 -3.43
C ARG A 56 -2.40 -1.30 -2.69
N GLU A 57 -1.75 -1.44 -1.53
CA GLU A 57 -1.20 -0.28 -0.81
C GLU A 57 -0.04 0.39 -1.58
N ILE A 58 0.86 -0.41 -2.19
CA ILE A 58 1.92 0.12 -3.07
C ILE A 58 1.30 0.89 -4.24
N ALA A 59 0.28 0.30 -4.90
CA ALA A 59 -0.41 0.93 -6.00
C ALA A 59 -1.11 2.24 -5.56
N GLY A 60 -1.80 2.24 -4.41
CA GLY A 60 -2.48 3.43 -3.90
C GLY A 60 -1.53 4.59 -3.55
N ARG A 61 -0.36 4.32 -2.97
CA ARG A 61 0.68 5.35 -2.74
C ARG A 61 1.28 5.86 -4.05
N THR A 62 1.44 4.97 -5.02
CA THR A 62 1.90 5.32 -6.37
C THR A 62 0.88 6.22 -7.06
N GLU A 63 -0.40 5.85 -7.03
CA GLU A 63 -1.50 6.62 -7.59
C GLU A 63 -1.61 8.00 -6.96
N GLN A 64 -1.49 8.09 -5.63
CA GLN A 64 -1.45 9.37 -4.93
C GLN A 64 -0.33 10.30 -5.43
N TYR A 65 0.83 9.75 -5.78
CA TYR A 65 1.97 10.53 -6.26
C TYR A 65 1.80 11.02 -7.71
N TRP A 66 1.23 10.18 -8.58
CA TRP A 66 1.17 10.43 -10.03
C TRP A 66 -0.14 11.02 -10.50
N CYS A 67 -1.27 10.50 -10.03
CA CYS A 67 -2.60 10.83 -10.55
C CYS A 67 -3.69 10.66 -9.46
N PRO A 68 -3.72 11.53 -8.43
CA PRO A 68 -4.71 11.51 -7.36
C PRO A 68 -6.06 12.09 -7.83
N ILE A 69 -6.65 11.50 -8.86
CA ILE A 69 -7.94 11.89 -9.44
C ILE A 69 -8.87 10.68 -9.43
N LYS A 70 -10.10 10.86 -8.97
CA LYS A 70 -11.12 9.82 -8.99
C LYS A 70 -11.49 9.45 -10.43
N HIS A 71 -11.78 8.18 -10.64
CA HIS A 71 -12.34 7.67 -11.89
C HIS A 71 -13.74 8.22 -12.13
N ALA A 72 -14.07 8.48 -13.41
CA ALA A 72 -15.42 8.86 -13.83
C ALA A 72 -16.47 7.77 -13.55
N LEU A 73 -16.04 6.51 -13.56
CA LEU A 73 -16.90 5.36 -13.27
C LEU A 73 -16.85 5.01 -11.79
N LYS A 74 -17.98 4.53 -11.27
CA LYS A 74 -18.07 4.07 -9.89
C LYS A 74 -17.18 2.84 -9.67
N ILE A 75 -16.32 2.93 -8.68
CA ILE A 75 -15.54 1.82 -8.16
C ILE A 75 -16.28 1.20 -6.97
N SER A 76 -16.39 -0.12 -6.94
CA SER A 76 -17.08 -0.87 -5.88
C SER A 76 -16.30 -0.90 -4.57
N ASP A 77 -14.99 -1.09 -4.66
CA ASP A 77 -14.08 -1.11 -3.52
C ASP A 77 -12.81 -0.31 -3.87
N PRO A 78 -12.77 1.00 -3.58
CA PRO A 78 -11.58 1.82 -3.74
C PRO A 78 -10.66 1.71 -2.51
N HIS A 79 -9.35 1.96 -2.68
CA HIS A 79 -8.43 1.95 -1.54
C HIS A 79 -8.64 3.20 -0.67
N HIS A 80 -8.22 3.16 0.59
CA HIS A 80 -8.51 4.25 1.54
C HIS A 80 -8.06 5.65 1.06
N ARG A 81 -6.88 5.75 0.41
CA ARG A 81 -6.35 7.03 -0.11
C ARG A 81 -7.24 7.65 -1.21
N TYR A 82 -7.99 6.82 -1.96
CA TYR A 82 -8.82 7.25 -3.09
C TYR A 82 -9.93 8.21 -2.65
N TYR A 83 -10.43 8.08 -1.42
CA TYR A 83 -11.48 8.96 -0.90
C TYR A 83 -11.02 10.42 -0.79
N HIS A 84 -9.70 10.65 -0.68
CA HIS A 84 -9.10 11.97 -0.56
C HIS A 84 -8.67 12.57 -1.92
N PHE A 85 -8.81 11.81 -3.01
CA PHE A 85 -8.43 12.27 -4.35
C PHE A 85 -9.40 13.33 -4.89
N LEU A 86 -8.91 14.07 -5.88
CA LEU A 86 -9.70 15.09 -6.58
C LEU A 86 -10.86 14.45 -7.32
N GLU A 87 -11.97 15.18 -7.43
CA GLU A 87 -13.10 14.73 -8.22
C GLU A 87 -12.73 14.68 -9.71
N TYR A 88 -13.40 13.78 -10.44
CA TYR A 88 -13.19 13.67 -11.88
C TYR A 88 -13.60 14.97 -12.57
N GLY A 89 -12.73 15.50 -13.43
CA GLY A 89 -12.97 16.75 -14.17
C GLY A 89 -12.58 18.03 -13.43
N ASP A 90 -12.06 17.94 -12.21
CA ASP A 90 -11.54 19.08 -11.47
C ASP A 90 -10.14 19.46 -11.97
N ALA A 91 -10.09 20.34 -12.96
CA ALA A 91 -8.85 20.84 -13.55
C ALA A 91 -8.28 22.07 -12.82
N GLU A 92 -9.09 22.76 -12.02
CA GLU A 92 -8.70 24.02 -11.41
C GLU A 92 -7.77 23.77 -10.22
N GLY A 93 -6.58 24.38 -10.25
CA GLY A 93 -5.60 24.17 -9.18
C GLY A 93 -5.01 22.75 -9.09
N TYR A 94 -5.21 21.89 -10.10
CA TYR A 94 -4.69 20.51 -10.12
C TYR A 94 -3.21 20.44 -9.76
N GLY A 95 -2.38 21.32 -10.32
CA GLY A 95 -0.94 21.35 -10.04
C GLY A 95 -0.62 21.64 -8.56
N ALA A 96 -1.32 22.60 -7.94
CA ALA A 96 -1.12 22.92 -6.54
C ALA A 96 -1.59 21.79 -5.62
N ARG A 97 -2.73 21.16 -5.95
CA ARG A 97 -3.27 20.01 -5.21
C ARG A 97 -2.38 18.78 -5.35
N LEU A 98 -1.86 18.52 -6.55
CA LEU A 98 -0.90 17.45 -6.82
C LEU A 98 0.35 17.60 -5.94
N GLU A 99 0.86 18.82 -5.80
CA GLU A 99 2.01 19.06 -4.94
C GLU A 99 1.67 18.84 -3.46
N GLN A 100 0.45 19.18 -3.01
CA GLN A 100 -0.02 18.84 -1.66
C GLN A 100 -0.03 17.32 -1.41
N PHE A 101 -0.52 16.53 -2.36
CA PHE A 101 -0.51 15.06 -2.24
C PHE A 101 0.91 14.48 -2.17
N ARG A 102 1.85 15.04 -2.95
CA ARG A 102 3.26 14.65 -2.93
C ARG A 102 3.95 15.07 -1.63
N GLN A 103 3.68 16.28 -1.14
CA GLN A 103 4.20 16.74 0.14
C GLN A 103 3.70 15.84 1.28
N ALA A 104 2.43 15.48 1.31
CA ALA A 104 1.89 14.56 2.31
C ALA A 104 2.63 13.20 2.32
N LEU A 105 2.96 12.65 1.15
CA LEU A 105 3.78 11.44 1.07
C LEU A 105 5.21 11.67 1.60
N ARG A 106 5.81 12.82 1.32
CA ARG A 106 7.14 13.16 1.85
C ARG A 106 7.13 13.30 3.37
N ASP A 107 6.11 13.95 3.92
CA ASP A 107 5.93 14.10 5.36
C ASP A 107 5.75 12.73 6.03
N GLU A 108 4.94 11.84 5.45
CA GLU A 108 4.82 10.45 5.90
C GLU A 108 6.16 9.69 5.84
N TYR A 109 6.98 9.92 4.79
CA TYR A 109 8.30 9.31 4.65
C TYR A 109 9.29 9.80 5.72
N GLU A 110 9.27 11.09 6.05
CA GLU A 110 10.13 11.69 7.07
C GLU A 110 9.71 11.30 8.50
N ALA A 111 8.41 11.14 8.74
CA ALA A 111 7.87 10.62 9.99
C ALA A 111 8.08 9.11 10.16
N ALA A 112 8.31 8.37 9.07
CA ALA A 112 8.55 6.95 9.13
C ALA A 112 9.88 6.64 9.85
N PRO A 113 9.92 5.68 10.77
CA PRO A 113 11.17 5.27 11.40
C PRO A 113 12.17 4.85 10.32
N ALA A 114 13.42 5.29 10.45
CA ALA A 114 14.47 5.03 9.47
C ALA A 114 14.49 3.55 9.08
N VAL A 115 14.32 3.26 7.79
CA VAL A 115 14.45 1.91 7.25
C VAL A 115 15.92 1.53 7.31
N GLY A 116 16.36 0.98 8.46
CA GLY A 116 17.78 0.69 8.69
C GLY A 116 18.22 0.07 10.02
N THR A 117 17.35 -0.34 10.96
CA THR A 117 17.81 -0.96 12.24
C THR A 117 17.15 -2.32 12.56
N LEU A 118 16.87 -3.15 11.55
CA LEU A 118 16.46 -4.54 11.77
C LEU A 118 17.36 -5.48 10.99
N ALA A 119 18.65 -5.50 11.34
CA ALA A 119 19.62 -6.54 10.98
C ALA A 119 20.84 -6.49 11.91
N ALA A 120 20.63 -6.59 13.22
CA ALA A 120 21.65 -6.99 14.19
C ALA A 120 20.93 -7.21 15.53
N GLU A 121 20.54 -8.46 15.79
CA GLU A 121 20.44 -9.12 17.09
C GLU A 121 20.02 -10.58 16.88
#